data_AF-A0A0F4R3E1-F1
#
_entry.id   AF-A0A0F4R3E1-F1
#
_cell.length_a   1.000
_cell.length_b   1.000
_cell.length_c   1.000
_cell.angle_alpha   90.00
_cell.angle_beta   90.00
_cell.angle_gamma   90.00
#
_symmetry.space_group_name_H-M   'P 1'
#
loop_
_entity.id
_entity.type
_entity.pdbx_description
1 polymer ?
#
loop_
_entity_poly.entity_id
_entity_poly.type
_entity_poly.pdbx_seq_one_letter_code
_entity_poly.pdbx_strand_id
1 'polypeptide(L)'
;MRQPKVTFAFISLPVLLLFLFVISLSYQFNQKQSQQRQWRYQQAQVLEEQLIWRAFEFQIVSNVGPSQASDSTCAGFCILDISDLATAAWPNVYEYQDESLVWIFEKYLGGKSTYRLCAKAVLHSLTYCWWLTQSDGQLYWFASLPINH
;
A
#
# COMPACT_ATOMS: atom_id res chain seq x y z
N MET A 1 41.48 66.65 -24.76
CA MET A 1 40.59 66.24 -23.65
C MET A 1 39.81 65.02 -24.11
N ARG A 2 40.06 63.84 -23.52
CA ARG A 2 39.46 62.56 -23.94
C ARG A 2 38.52 62.13 -22.81
N GLN A 3 37.21 62.21 -23.02
CA GLN A 3 36.27 61.68 -22.04
C GLN A 3 36.28 60.14 -22.10
N PRO A 4 36.40 59.43 -20.96
CA PRO A 4 36.23 57.99 -20.96
C PRO A 4 34.75 57.66 -21.22
N LYS A 5 34.50 56.87 -22.28
CA LYS A 5 33.19 56.25 -22.49
C LYS A 5 32.96 55.28 -21.35
N VAL A 6 32.06 55.61 -20.42
CA VAL A 6 31.54 54.64 -19.47
C VAL A 6 30.76 53.60 -20.27
N THR A 7 31.37 52.45 -20.48
CA THR A 7 30.77 51.31 -21.18
C THR A 7 29.59 50.80 -20.35
N PHE A 8 28.36 51.03 -20.82
CA PHE A 8 27.10 50.53 -20.25
C PHE A 8 27.13 49.02 -19.90
N ALA A 9 28.05 48.26 -20.50
CA ALA A 9 28.33 46.86 -20.17
C ALA A 9 28.66 46.61 -18.68
N PHE A 10 29.36 47.51 -18.00
CA PHE A 10 29.78 47.31 -16.60
C PHE A 10 28.65 47.42 -15.58
N ILE A 11 27.56 48.13 -15.90
CA ILE A 11 26.40 48.29 -15.01
C ILE A 11 25.38 47.17 -15.26
N SER A 12 25.27 46.66 -16.49
CA SER A 12 24.33 45.59 -16.84
C SER A 12 24.73 44.21 -16.30
N LEU A 13 26.02 43.90 -16.24
CA LEU A 13 26.54 42.60 -15.80
C LEU A 13 26.23 42.27 -14.33
N PRO A 14 26.50 43.16 -13.34
CA PRO A 14 26.19 42.85 -11.93
C PRO A 14 24.69 42.69 -11.69
N VAL A 15 23.85 43.44 -12.41
CA VAL A 15 22.38 43.29 -12.34
C VAL A 15 21.96 41.92 -12.87
N LEU A 16 22.50 41.50 -14.02
CA LEU A 16 22.25 40.17 -14.60
C LEU A 16 22.70 39.03 -13.68
N LEU A 17 23.88 39.15 -13.08
CA LEU A 17 24.40 38.17 -12.12
C LEU A 17 23.53 38.09 -10.86
N LEU A 18 23.03 39.23 -10.38
CA LEU A 18 22.13 39.27 -9.23
C LEU A 18 20.78 38.63 -9.55
N PHE A 19 20.22 38.86 -10.74
CA PHE A 19 19.02 38.17 -11.20
C PHE A 19 19.25 36.65 -11.30
N LEU A 20 20.34 36.21 -11.92
CA LEU A 20 20.67 34.79 -12.03
C LEU A 20 20.84 34.13 -10.66
N PHE A 21 21.45 34.82 -9.71
CA PHE A 21 21.61 34.35 -8.34
C PHE A 21 20.26 34.18 -7.64
N VAL A 22 19.38 35.19 -7.73
CA VAL A 22 18.03 35.12 -7.14
C VAL A 22 17.20 34.02 -7.79
N ILE A 23 17.26 33.85 -9.12
CA ILE A 23 16.55 32.78 -9.83
C ILE A 23 17.07 31.41 -9.38
N SER A 24 18.39 31.22 -9.26
CA SER A 24 18.99 29.96 -8.83
C SER A 24 18.61 29.58 -7.40
N LEU A 25 18.69 30.54 -6.46
CA LEU A 25 18.22 30.36 -5.08
C LEU A 25 16.74 30.02 -5.01
N SER A 26 15.92 30.77 -5.76
CA SER A 26 14.48 30.54 -5.83
C SER A 26 14.16 29.16 -6.39
N TYR A 27 14.85 28.73 -7.45
CA TYR A 27 14.68 27.42 -8.05
C TYR A 27 15.05 26.29 -7.07
N GLN A 28 16.23 26.37 -6.44
CA GLN A 28 16.65 25.36 -5.46
C GLN A 28 15.70 25.28 -4.26
N PHE A 29 15.21 26.43 -3.78
CA PHE A 29 14.25 26.48 -2.68
C PHE A 29 12.92 25.82 -3.08
N ASN A 30 12.37 26.19 -4.25
CA ASN A 30 11.13 25.58 -4.75
C ASN A 30 11.27 24.09 -5.05
N GLN A 31 12.43 23.66 -5.57
CA GLN A 31 12.70 22.25 -5.84
C GLN A 31 12.73 21.41 -4.55
N LYS A 32 13.40 21.90 -3.50
CA LYS A 32 13.41 21.24 -2.18
C LYS A 32 12.01 21.16 -1.57
N GLN A 33 11.23 22.22 -1.67
CA GLN A 33 9.83 22.24 -1.20
C GLN A 33 8.93 21.28 -1.98
N SER A 34 9.15 21.14 -3.29
CA SER A 34 8.42 20.19 -4.12
C SER A 34 8.74 18.74 -3.73
N GLN A 35 10.02 18.42 -3.53
CA GLN A 35 10.46 17.09 -3.12
C GLN A 35 9.91 16.69 -1.75
N GLN A 36 9.90 17.63 -0.78
CA GLN A 36 9.29 17.37 0.54
C GLN A 36 7.80 17.10 0.44
N ARG A 37 7.06 17.83 -0.41
CA ARG A 37 5.64 17.57 -0.64
C ARG A 37 5.42 16.21 -1.27
N GLN A 38 6.16 15.87 -2.33
CA GLN A 38 6.07 14.57 -3.00
C GLN A 38 6.28 13.41 -2.02
N TRP A 39 7.31 13.51 -1.16
CA TRP A 39 7.57 12.50 -0.15
C TRP A 39 6.43 12.36 0.87
N ARG A 40 5.86 13.47 1.34
CA ARG A 40 4.69 13.42 2.25
C ARG A 40 3.48 12.80 1.59
N TYR A 41 3.22 13.09 0.31
CA TYR A 41 2.13 12.45 -0.43
C TYR A 41 2.35 10.94 -0.56
N GLN A 42 3.56 10.50 -0.93
CA GLN A 42 3.89 9.08 -1.00
C GLN A 42 3.71 8.38 0.35
N GLN A 43 4.12 9.02 1.45
CA GLN A 43 3.91 8.48 2.79
C GLN A 43 2.45 8.41 3.20
N ALA A 44 1.67 9.44 2.89
CA ALA A 44 0.24 9.46 3.18
C ALA A 44 -0.47 8.32 2.44
N GLN A 45 -0.15 8.10 1.16
CA GLN A 45 -0.71 7.01 0.36
C GLN A 45 -0.35 5.63 0.91
N VAL A 46 0.92 5.41 1.30
CA VAL A 46 1.32 4.14 1.93
C VAL A 46 0.62 3.93 3.28
N LEU A 47 0.41 4.99 4.06
CA LEU A 47 -0.30 4.88 5.33
C LEU A 47 -1.77 4.55 5.11
N GLU A 48 -2.42 5.20 4.14
CA GLU A 48 -3.81 4.99 3.74
C GLU A 48 -4.04 3.56 3.26
N GLU A 49 -3.21 3.06 2.35
CA GLU A 49 -3.24 1.66 1.90
C GLU A 49 -3.11 0.67 3.08
N GLN A 50 -2.39 1.02 4.16
CA GLN A 50 -2.27 0.18 5.34
C GLN A 50 -3.48 0.22 6.29
N LEU A 51 -4.33 1.26 6.23
CA LEU A 51 -5.45 1.41 7.16
C LEU A 51 -6.51 0.32 6.95
N ILE A 52 -6.88 0.03 5.70
CA ILE A 52 -7.85 -1.03 5.40
C ILE A 52 -7.35 -2.40 5.86
N TRP A 53 -6.07 -2.70 5.68
CA TRP A 53 -5.48 -3.97 6.12
C TRP A 53 -5.48 -4.11 7.64
N ARG A 54 -5.13 -3.05 8.37
CA ARG A 54 -5.19 -3.05 9.84
C ARG A 54 -6.62 -3.16 10.35
N ALA A 55 -7.57 -2.47 9.72
CA ALA A 55 -8.99 -2.54 10.06
C ALA A 55 -9.53 -3.96 9.82
N PHE A 56 -9.19 -4.56 8.68
CA PHE A 56 -9.54 -5.93 8.34
C PHE A 56 -8.93 -6.95 9.31
N GLU A 57 -7.66 -6.80 9.67
CA GLU A 57 -7.00 -7.67 10.64
C GLU A 57 -7.70 -7.61 12.00
N PHE A 58 -8.01 -6.40 12.47
CA PHE A 58 -8.70 -6.21 13.74
C PHE A 58 -10.15 -6.70 13.71
N GLN A 59 -10.91 -6.43 12.64
CA GLN A 59 -12.35 -6.73 12.62
C GLN A 59 -12.68 -8.14 12.14
N ILE A 60 -11.95 -8.65 11.15
CA ILE A 60 -12.20 -9.94 10.53
C ILE A 60 -11.24 -10.99 11.11
N VAL A 61 -9.93 -10.83 10.89
CA VAL A 61 -8.94 -11.87 11.23
C VAL A 61 -8.97 -12.22 12.72
N SER A 62 -9.17 -11.25 13.62
CA SER A 62 -9.24 -11.51 15.06
C SER A 62 -10.55 -12.14 15.54
N ASN A 63 -11.63 -12.05 14.75
CA ASN A 63 -12.99 -12.46 15.16
C ASN A 63 -13.55 -13.65 14.38
N VAL A 64 -12.88 -14.10 13.31
CA VAL A 64 -13.34 -15.27 12.55
C VAL A 64 -13.35 -16.52 13.41
N GLY A 65 -14.41 -17.32 13.25
CA GLY A 65 -14.60 -18.58 13.95
C GLY A 65 -14.40 -19.79 13.04
N PRO A 66 -14.03 -20.98 13.57
CA PRO A 66 -13.84 -22.19 12.76
C PRO A 66 -15.04 -22.57 11.87
N SER A 67 -16.26 -22.26 12.31
CA SER A 67 -17.50 -22.57 11.59
C SER A 67 -17.76 -21.69 10.35
N GLN A 68 -17.04 -20.56 10.23
CA GLN A 68 -17.15 -19.66 9.08
C GLN A 68 -16.23 -20.10 7.92
N ALA A 69 -15.36 -21.07 8.16
CA ALA A 69 -14.46 -21.58 7.14
C ALA A 69 -15.21 -22.52 6.18
N SER A 70 -15.00 -22.30 4.88
CA SER A 70 -15.37 -23.27 3.85
C SER A 70 -14.36 -24.41 3.79
N ASP A 71 -14.81 -25.63 3.55
CA ASP A 71 -13.89 -26.75 3.35
C ASP A 71 -13.17 -26.62 2.00
N SER A 72 -11.85 -26.71 2.00
CA SER A 72 -11.10 -26.64 0.75
C SER A 72 -11.36 -27.89 -0.11
N THR A 73 -11.55 -27.69 -1.42
CA THR A 73 -11.93 -28.76 -2.35
C THR A 73 -10.76 -29.63 -2.81
N CYS A 74 -9.53 -29.27 -2.45
CA CYS A 74 -8.30 -29.96 -2.84
C CYS A 74 -7.83 -30.93 -1.74
N ALA A 75 -6.86 -31.82 -2.04
CA ALA A 75 -6.18 -32.69 -1.05
C ALA A 75 -5.26 -31.90 -0.08
N GLY A 76 -5.64 -30.67 0.22
CA GLY A 76 -5.00 -29.69 1.05
C GLY A 76 -5.64 -28.32 0.81
N PHE A 77 -4.84 -27.26 0.78
CA PHE A 77 -5.34 -25.97 0.26
C PHE A 77 -5.19 -25.94 -1.24
N CYS A 78 -6.22 -25.49 -1.96
CA CYS A 78 -6.10 -25.23 -3.38
C CYS A 78 -5.04 -24.15 -3.65
N ILE A 79 -4.40 -24.23 -4.82
CA ILE A 79 -3.52 -23.16 -5.32
C ILE A 79 -4.37 -21.89 -5.37
N LEU A 80 -3.88 -20.83 -4.72
CA LEU A 80 -4.59 -19.56 -4.68
C LEU A 80 -4.42 -18.86 -6.03
N ASP A 81 -5.46 -18.86 -6.85
CA ASP A 81 -5.52 -18.02 -8.05
C ASP A 81 -5.90 -16.60 -7.62
N ILE A 82 -4.94 -15.69 -7.73
CA ILE A 82 -5.13 -14.28 -7.37
C ILE A 82 -5.42 -13.39 -8.58
N SER A 83 -5.71 -13.97 -9.75
CA SER A 83 -6.18 -13.20 -10.90
C SER A 83 -7.48 -12.48 -10.57
N ASP A 84 -7.72 -11.31 -11.17
CA ASP A 84 -8.92 -10.52 -10.90
C ASP A 84 -10.21 -11.33 -11.13
N LEU A 85 -10.22 -12.15 -12.18
CA LEU A 85 -11.33 -13.04 -12.52
C LEU A 85 -11.62 -14.06 -11.41
N ALA A 86 -10.58 -14.71 -10.87
CA ALA A 86 -10.75 -15.69 -9.80
C ALA A 86 -11.14 -15.02 -8.49
N THR A 87 -10.54 -13.87 -8.16
CA THR A 87 -10.82 -13.14 -6.92
C THR A 87 -12.20 -12.50 -6.92
N ALA A 88 -12.78 -12.18 -8.08
CA ALA A 88 -14.16 -11.71 -8.19
C ALA A 88 -15.20 -12.78 -7.78
N ALA A 89 -14.81 -14.06 -7.78
CA ALA A 89 -15.65 -15.17 -7.31
C ALA A 89 -15.50 -15.44 -5.80
N TRP A 90 -14.65 -14.71 -5.09
CA TRP A 90 -14.51 -14.85 -3.65
C TRP A 90 -15.79 -14.40 -2.94
N PRO A 91 -16.28 -15.14 -1.92
CA PRO A 91 -17.65 -15.01 -1.46
C PRO A 91 -17.85 -13.84 -0.49
N ASN A 92 -16.79 -13.27 0.06
CA ASN A 92 -16.90 -12.24 1.08
C ASN A 92 -16.25 -10.92 0.62
N VAL A 93 -16.89 -9.82 1.01
CA VAL A 93 -16.41 -8.45 0.77
C VAL A 93 -16.31 -7.73 2.11
N TYR A 94 -15.26 -6.96 2.29
CA TYR A 94 -15.06 -6.05 3.41
C TYR A 94 -14.83 -4.64 2.88
N GLU A 95 -15.55 -3.67 3.42
CA GLU A 95 -15.47 -2.27 3.00
C GLU A 95 -14.95 -1.42 4.15
N TYR A 96 -14.02 -0.52 3.85
CA TYR A 96 -13.48 0.43 4.80
C TYR A 96 -13.22 1.76 4.09
N GLN A 97 -13.96 2.80 4.48
CA GLN A 97 -13.95 4.09 3.80
C GLN A 97 -14.31 3.93 2.31
N ASP A 98 -13.44 4.37 1.41
CA ASP A 98 -13.63 4.29 -0.06
C ASP A 98 -12.90 3.07 -0.69
N GLU A 99 -12.41 2.14 0.14
CA GLU A 99 -11.68 0.95 -0.30
C GLU A 99 -12.44 -0.35 0.06
N SER A 100 -12.17 -1.40 -0.71
CA SER A 100 -12.75 -2.73 -0.47
C SER A 100 -11.72 -3.85 -0.63
N LEU A 101 -11.90 -4.88 0.20
CA LEU A 101 -11.18 -6.15 0.12
C LEU A 101 -12.17 -7.26 -0.21
N VAL A 102 -11.82 -8.11 -1.17
CA VAL A 102 -12.47 -9.41 -1.34
C VAL A 102 -11.69 -10.46 -0.58
N TRP A 103 -12.36 -11.42 0.06
CA TRP A 103 -11.67 -12.40 0.90
C TRP A 103 -12.33 -13.78 0.95
N ILE A 104 -11.51 -14.80 1.20
CA ILE A 104 -11.88 -16.20 1.39
C ILE A 104 -11.35 -16.71 2.72
N PHE A 105 -12.08 -17.66 3.29
CA PHE A 105 -11.64 -18.38 4.48
C PHE A 105 -11.89 -19.87 4.30
N GLU A 106 -10.80 -20.63 4.33
CA GLU A 106 -10.79 -22.05 4.01
C GLU A 106 -10.20 -22.87 5.15
N LYS A 107 -10.71 -24.09 5.32
CA LYS A 107 -10.20 -25.11 6.22
C LYS A 107 -9.53 -26.24 5.44
N TYR A 108 -8.43 -26.74 5.98
CA TYR A 108 -7.73 -27.90 5.47
C TYR A 108 -8.54 -29.19 5.69
N LEU A 109 -8.82 -29.94 4.61
CA LEU A 109 -9.65 -31.15 4.67
C LEU A 109 -8.93 -32.37 5.29
N GLY A 110 -7.60 -32.41 5.28
CA GLY A 110 -6.80 -33.60 5.66
C GLY A 110 -6.63 -33.84 7.17
N GLY A 111 -7.61 -33.47 7.99
CA GLY A 111 -7.65 -33.77 9.43
C GLY A 111 -6.76 -32.89 10.32
N LYS A 112 -6.00 -31.96 9.75
CA LYS A 112 -5.32 -30.90 10.53
C LYS A 112 -6.27 -29.72 10.69
N SER A 113 -6.40 -29.20 11.91
CA SER A 113 -7.20 -28.02 12.19
C SER A 113 -6.49 -26.73 11.75
N THR A 114 -6.06 -26.69 10.49
CA THR A 114 -5.36 -25.58 9.87
C THR A 114 -6.32 -24.85 8.93
N TYR A 115 -6.22 -23.53 8.93
CA TYR A 115 -7.08 -22.65 8.18
C TYR A 115 -6.24 -21.63 7.42
N ARG A 116 -6.75 -21.17 6.29
CA ARG A 116 -6.17 -20.12 5.47
C ARG A 116 -7.22 -19.06 5.23
N LEU A 117 -6.94 -17.84 5.64
CA LEU A 117 -7.71 -16.66 5.31
C LEU A 117 -6.89 -15.85 4.31
N CYS A 118 -7.46 -15.52 3.16
CA CYS A 118 -6.79 -14.67 2.17
C CYS A 118 -7.71 -13.52 1.78
N ALA A 119 -7.14 -12.33 1.65
CA ALA A 119 -7.84 -11.13 1.23
C ALA A 119 -7.03 -10.36 0.20
N LYS A 120 -7.70 -9.76 -0.78
CA LYS A 120 -7.12 -8.98 -1.87
C LYS A 120 -7.80 -7.62 -1.96
N ALA A 121 -7.00 -6.56 -2.05
CA ALA A 121 -7.52 -5.22 -2.31
C ALA A 121 -8.00 -5.10 -3.74
N VAL A 122 -9.22 -4.58 -3.92
CA VAL A 122 -9.84 -4.41 -5.24
C VAL A 122 -9.11 -3.37 -6.08
N LEU A 123 -8.59 -2.30 -5.44
CA LEU A 123 -7.92 -1.19 -6.14
C LEU A 123 -6.42 -1.41 -6.35
N HIS A 124 -5.73 -2.02 -5.38
CA HIS A 124 -4.25 -2.04 -5.34
C HIS A 124 -3.64 -3.41 -5.64
N SER A 125 -4.43 -4.42 -6.04
CA SER A 125 -4.02 -5.81 -6.38
C SER A 125 -3.21 -6.58 -5.31
N LEU A 126 -2.87 -5.93 -4.20
CA LEU A 126 -2.12 -6.50 -3.10
C LEU A 126 -2.96 -7.57 -2.39
N THR A 127 -2.33 -8.71 -2.10
CA THR A 127 -2.98 -9.86 -1.48
C THR A 127 -2.24 -10.27 -0.21
N TYR A 128 -2.98 -10.44 0.89
CA TYR A 128 -2.48 -10.95 2.16
C TYR A 128 -3.16 -12.27 2.51
N CYS A 129 -2.38 -13.21 3.03
CA CYS A 129 -2.90 -14.44 3.60
C CYS A 129 -2.42 -14.65 5.04
N TRP A 130 -3.35 -15.09 5.87
CA TRP A 130 -3.14 -15.48 7.25
C TRP A 130 -3.37 -16.97 7.40
N TRP A 131 -2.45 -17.62 8.11
CA TRP A 131 -2.54 -19.02 8.44
C TRP A 131 -2.90 -19.16 9.92
N LEU A 132 -4.00 -19.87 10.18
CA LEU A 132 -4.53 -20.07 11.52
C LEU A 132 -4.58 -21.55 11.86
N THR A 133 -4.40 -21.87 13.14
CA THR A 133 -4.56 -23.23 13.67
C THR A 133 -5.61 -23.21 14.78
N GLN A 134 -6.38 -24.27 14.93
CA GLN A 134 -7.36 -24.37 16.01
C GLN A 134 -6.80 -25.16 17.19
N SER A 135 -6.99 -24.63 18.39
CA SER A 135 -6.82 -25.34 19.66
C SER A 135 -8.00 -24.97 20.58
N ASP A 136 -8.51 -25.92 21.37
CA ASP A 136 -9.56 -25.66 22.36
C ASP A 136 -10.80 -24.90 21.82
N GLY A 137 -11.16 -25.14 20.56
CA GLY A 137 -12.31 -24.49 19.90
C GLY A 137 -12.04 -23.07 19.39
N GLN A 138 -10.86 -22.49 19.63
CA GLN A 138 -10.46 -21.15 19.20
C GLN A 138 -9.41 -21.21 18.09
N LEU A 139 -9.33 -20.15 17.29
CA LEU A 139 -8.31 -19.99 16.24
C LEU A 139 -7.13 -19.16 16.77
N TYR A 140 -5.93 -19.65 16.50
CA TYR A 140 -4.67 -18.99 16.82
C TYR A 140 -3.92 -18.70 15.54
N TRP A 141 -3.43 -17.47 15.45
CA TRP A 141 -2.57 -17.04 14.38
C TRP A 141 -1.15 -17.59 14.56
N PHE A 142 -0.55 -18.13 13.50
CA PHE A 142 0.84 -18.63 13.54
C PHE A 142 1.72 -18.15 12.38
N ALA A 143 1.16 -17.57 11.31
CA ALA A 143 1.92 -16.90 10.25
C ALA A 143 1.07 -15.95 9.40
N SER A 144 1.63 -14.83 8.96
CA SER A 144 1.09 -13.98 7.89
C SER A 144 2.16 -13.77 6.82
N LEU A 145 1.82 -13.95 5.55
CA LEU A 145 2.74 -13.70 4.45
C LEU A 145 2.08 -12.73 3.45
N PRO A 146 2.68 -11.56 3.17
CA PRO A 146 2.31 -10.80 1.97
C PRO A 146 2.64 -11.65 0.75
N ILE A 147 1.67 -11.82 -0.15
CA ILE A 147 1.90 -12.47 -1.43
C ILE A 147 2.02 -11.36 -2.47
N ASN A 148 3.25 -10.97 -2.77
CA ASN A 148 3.54 -10.07 -3.88
C ASN A 148 3.76 -10.91 -5.14
N HIS A 149 3.08 -10.55 -6.23
CA HIS A 149 3.44 -10.99 -7.57
C HIS A 149 4.20 -9.88 -8.29
#